data_AF-E2A0Y4-F1
#
_entry.id   AF-E2A0Y4-F1
#
_cell.length_a   1.000
_cell.length_b   1.000
_cell.length_c   1.000
_cell.angle_alpha   90.00
_cell.angle_beta   90.00
_cell.angle_gamma   90.00
#
_symmetry.space_group_name_H-M   'P 1'
#
loop_
_entity.id
_entity.type
_entity.pdbx_description
1 polymer ?
#
loop_
_entity_poly.entity_id
_entity_poly.type
_entity_poly.pdbx_seq_one_letter_code
_entity_poly.pdbx_strand_id
1 'polypeptide(L)'
;MEQGYRSEVQERALVVSLQMFSLILERGVSLLKAQLDSGQEPRLVVGEDLQVLLPAIKIWCDWMLCHSTVWNPPPSCTDYRVGPPGDAWSRLATMVNLLEKLNYTRTTLIQSKDTEDREENKDLELVKLPEDITLAGFTPLMLNPQDPCYVEKTEDMEVAQVCLRISKILFFGQVFLCGLETPVLKLQKSETGVSEYVSVVEASSTSSPKRLGAHGGELQ
;
A
#
# COMPACT_ATOMS: atom_id res chain seq x y z
N MET A 1 -27.65 9.15 12.11
CA MET A 1 -26.40 8.49 12.53
C MET A 1 -25.29 9.49 12.30
N GLU A 2 -24.48 9.78 13.32
CA GLU A 2 -23.30 10.62 13.16
C GLU A 2 -22.34 9.97 12.15
N GLN A 3 -21.71 10.79 11.29
CA GLN A 3 -20.61 10.33 10.44
C GLN A 3 -19.50 9.76 11.33
N GLY A 4 -19.11 8.50 11.10
CA GLY A 4 -17.95 7.89 11.77
C GLY A 4 -18.22 6.77 12.78
N TYR A 5 -19.48 6.44 13.10
CA TYR A 5 -19.75 5.25 13.95
C TYR A 5 -19.79 3.97 13.12
N ARG A 6 -18.76 3.12 13.27
CA ARG A 6 -18.76 1.74 12.77
C ARG A 6 -19.50 0.83 13.74
N SER A 7 -20.31 -0.08 13.22
CA SER A 7 -20.84 -1.17 14.05
C SER A 7 -19.70 -2.09 14.49
N GLU A 8 -19.88 -2.79 15.62
CA GLU A 8 -18.87 -3.75 16.09
C GLU A 8 -18.55 -4.84 15.06
N VAL A 9 -19.56 -5.29 14.30
CA VAL A 9 -19.38 -6.27 13.22
C VAL A 9 -18.53 -5.69 12.09
N GLN A 10 -18.77 -4.43 11.72
CA GLN A 10 -18.00 -3.73 10.70
C GLN A 10 -16.56 -3.49 11.16
N GLU A 11 -16.35 -3.08 12.42
CA GLU A 11 -15.02 -2.93 13.02
C GLU A 11 -14.24 -4.25 12.92
N ARG A 12 -14.83 -5.36 13.39
CA ARG A 12 -14.19 -6.68 13.38
C ARG A 12 -13.91 -7.18 11.97
N ALA A 13 -14.83 -6.96 11.02
CA ALA A 13 -14.61 -7.33 9.63
C ALA A 13 -13.42 -6.58 9.02
N LEU A 14 -13.29 -5.28 9.30
CA LEU A 14 -12.13 -4.50 8.87
C LEU A 14 -10.83 -4.97 9.52
N VAL A 15 -10.84 -5.26 10.82
CA VAL A 15 -9.66 -5.79 11.53
C VAL A 15 -9.19 -7.09 10.89
N VAL A 16 -10.08 -8.08 10.74
CA VAL A 16 -9.71 -9.38 10.14
C VAL A 16 -9.17 -9.20 8.72
N SER A 17 -9.81 -8.35 7.92
CA SER A 17 -9.39 -8.17 6.54
C SER A 17 -8.05 -7.43 6.44
N LEU A 18 -7.79 -6.44 7.30
CA LEU A 18 -6.49 -5.78 7.41
C LEU A 18 -5.39 -6.72 7.94
N GLN A 19 -5.72 -7.67 8.81
CA GLN A 19 -4.75 -8.71 9.22
C GLN A 19 -4.37 -9.61 8.03
N MET A 20 -5.35 -10.01 7.21
CA MET A 20 -5.06 -10.77 5.99
C MET A 20 -4.19 -9.97 5.01
N PHE A 21 -4.53 -8.69 4.80
CA PHE A 21 -3.72 -7.79 3.98
C PHE A 21 -2.30 -7.61 4.54
N SER A 22 -2.16 -7.48 5.86
CA SER A 22 -0.88 -7.40 6.57
C SER A 22 0.04 -8.58 6.28
N LEU A 23 -0.50 -9.81 6.24
CA LEU A 23 0.26 -11.02 5.91
C LEU A 23 0.73 -11.04 4.45
N ILE A 24 -0.12 -10.57 3.52
CA ILE A 24 0.26 -10.44 2.11
C ILE A 24 1.40 -9.42 1.96
N LEU A 25 1.28 -8.26 2.63
CA LEU A 25 2.33 -7.24 2.66
C LEU A 25 3.62 -7.75 3.29
N GLU A 26 3.54 -8.51 4.38
CA GLU A 26 4.69 -9.12 5.03
C GLU A 26 5.49 -10.00 4.07
N ARG A 27 4.80 -10.89 3.35
CA ARG A 27 5.45 -11.73 2.34
C ARG A 27 6.03 -10.88 1.21
N GLY A 28 5.27 -9.89 0.73
CA GLY A 28 5.73 -8.98 -0.32
C GLY A 28 6.99 -8.20 0.05
N VAL A 29 7.04 -7.65 1.27
CA VAL A 29 8.21 -6.96 1.83
C VAL A 29 9.41 -7.91 1.93
N SER A 30 9.19 -9.14 2.40
CA SER A 30 10.27 -10.14 2.54
C SER A 30 10.88 -10.49 1.18
N LEU A 31 10.04 -10.65 0.15
CA LEU A 31 10.49 -10.90 -1.22
C LEU A 31 11.25 -9.72 -1.82
N LEU A 32 10.76 -8.49 -1.63
CA LEU A 32 11.43 -7.27 -2.10
C LEU A 32 12.81 -7.09 -1.47
N LYS A 33 12.92 -7.33 -0.16
CA LYS A 33 14.22 -7.28 0.54
C LYS A 33 15.18 -8.31 -0.03
N ALA A 34 14.76 -9.57 -0.15
CA ALA A 34 15.60 -10.62 -0.72
C ALA A 34 16.05 -10.31 -2.16
N GLN A 35 15.16 -9.73 -2.97
CA GLN A 35 15.51 -9.30 -4.33
C GLN A 35 16.58 -8.20 -4.31
N LEU A 36 16.35 -7.11 -3.56
CA LEU A 36 17.28 -5.98 -3.46
C LEU A 36 18.64 -6.40 -2.89
N ASP A 37 18.65 -7.30 -1.91
CA ASP A 37 19.88 -7.82 -1.30
C ASP A 37 20.65 -8.75 -2.26
N SER A 38 19.95 -9.49 -3.13
CA SER A 38 20.61 -10.38 -4.10
C SER A 38 21.28 -9.63 -5.25
N GLY A 39 20.88 -8.38 -5.50
CA GLY A 39 21.37 -7.56 -6.62
C GLY A 39 21.00 -8.09 -8.01
N GLN A 40 20.18 -9.15 -8.08
CA GLN A 40 19.68 -9.69 -9.34
C GLN A 40 18.49 -8.87 -9.81
N GLU A 41 18.52 -8.47 -11.08
CA GLU A 41 17.38 -7.79 -11.71
C GLU A 41 16.46 -8.82 -12.38
N PRO A 42 15.21 -8.98 -11.89
CA PRO A 42 14.26 -9.87 -12.52
C PRO A 42 13.85 -9.35 -13.90
N ARG A 43 13.47 -10.28 -14.79
CA ARG A 43 12.94 -9.95 -16.13
C ARG A 43 11.80 -8.94 -16.07
N LEU A 44 10.85 -9.14 -15.16
CA LEU A 44 9.61 -8.36 -15.05
C LEU A 44 9.65 -7.37 -13.87
N VAL A 45 10.79 -6.74 -13.59
CA VAL A 45 11.03 -5.79 -12.48
C VAL A 45 11.01 -6.42 -11.08
N VAL A 46 10.12 -7.38 -10.84
CA VAL A 46 10.01 -8.14 -9.60
C VAL A 46 10.04 -9.65 -9.83
N GLY A 47 10.50 -10.40 -8.82
CA GLY A 47 10.51 -11.87 -8.86
C GLY A 47 9.11 -12.49 -8.95
N GLU A 48 9.03 -13.73 -9.48
CA GLU A 48 7.78 -14.43 -9.79
C GLU A 48 6.81 -14.51 -8.62
N ASP A 49 7.29 -14.88 -7.42
CA ASP A 49 6.48 -14.93 -6.21
C ASP A 49 5.80 -13.58 -5.91
N LEU A 50 6.49 -12.46 -6.14
CA LEU A 50 5.93 -11.14 -5.89
C LEU A 50 4.92 -10.74 -6.97
N GLN A 51 5.12 -11.17 -8.21
CA GLN A 51 4.16 -10.94 -9.29
C GLN A 51 2.79 -11.55 -8.97
N VAL A 52 2.76 -12.69 -8.26
CA VAL A 52 1.51 -13.32 -7.80
C VAL A 52 0.80 -12.49 -6.73
N LEU A 53 1.54 -11.77 -5.88
CA LEU A 53 0.98 -11.00 -4.76
C LEU A 53 0.55 -9.58 -5.15
N LEU A 54 1.25 -8.95 -6.11
CA LEU A 54 0.98 -7.56 -6.53
C LEU A 54 -0.48 -7.30 -6.92
N PRO A 55 -1.19 -8.17 -7.67
CA PRO A 55 -2.60 -7.97 -7.99
C PRO A 55 -3.47 -7.80 -6.74
N ALA A 56 -3.31 -8.69 -5.75
CA ALA A 56 -4.10 -8.64 -4.52
C ALA A 56 -3.79 -7.38 -3.71
N ILE A 57 -2.51 -6.98 -3.64
CA ILE A 57 -2.09 -5.76 -2.94
C ILE A 57 -2.68 -4.52 -3.61
N LYS A 58 -2.60 -4.46 -4.94
CA LYS A 58 -3.16 -3.37 -5.74
C LYS A 58 -4.68 -3.25 -5.53
N ILE A 59 -5.42 -4.35 -5.58
CA ILE A 59 -6.88 -4.33 -5.37
C ILE A 59 -7.25 -3.89 -3.95
N TRP A 60 -6.45 -4.27 -2.94
CA TRP A 60 -6.61 -3.75 -1.58
C TRP A 60 -6.42 -2.23 -1.52
N CYS A 61 -5.38 -1.70 -2.18
CA CYS A 61 -5.17 -0.26 -2.31
C CYS A 61 -6.33 0.44 -3.00
N ASP A 62 -6.85 -0.11 -4.09
CA ASP A 62 -8.00 0.46 -4.81
C ASP A 62 -9.26 0.49 -3.96
N TRP A 63 -9.55 -0.59 -3.24
CA TRP A 63 -10.70 -0.64 -2.32
C TRP A 63 -10.55 0.41 -1.22
N MET A 64 -9.37 0.51 -0.59
CA MET A 64 -9.12 1.51 0.45
C MET A 64 -9.25 2.93 -0.11
N LEU A 65 -8.78 3.18 -1.33
CA LEU A 65 -8.93 4.48 -1.98
C LEU A 65 -10.42 4.83 -2.18
N CYS A 66 -11.25 3.87 -2.63
CA CYS A 66 -12.69 4.07 -2.80
C CYS A 66 -13.44 4.33 -1.49
N HIS A 67 -12.98 3.74 -0.38
CA HIS A 67 -13.75 3.61 0.87
C HIS A 67 -13.06 4.27 2.07
N SER A 68 -12.40 5.41 1.87
CA SER A 68 -11.66 6.11 2.93
C SER A 68 -12.47 6.36 4.20
N THR A 69 -13.74 6.74 4.07
CA THR A 69 -14.65 6.98 5.20
C THR A 69 -15.03 5.71 5.97
N VAL A 70 -14.81 4.52 5.39
CA VAL A 70 -15.10 3.24 6.03
C VAL A 70 -13.95 2.83 6.94
N TRP A 71 -12.70 3.05 6.55
CA TRP A 71 -11.55 2.54 7.29
C TRP A 71 -10.72 3.64 7.97
N ASN A 72 -10.89 4.94 7.66
CA ASN A 72 -10.20 6.06 8.29
C ASN A 72 -11.13 6.77 9.30
N PRO A 73 -10.80 6.85 10.60
CA PRO A 73 -9.56 6.41 11.24
C PRO A 73 -9.40 4.89 11.24
N PRO A 74 -8.15 4.37 11.08
CA PRO A 74 -7.86 2.94 11.10
C PRO A 74 -8.53 2.22 12.27
N PRO A 75 -9.04 0.99 12.09
CA PRO A 75 -9.65 0.23 13.17
C PRO A 75 -8.61 -0.14 14.24
N SER A 76 -9.06 -0.17 15.49
CA SER A 76 -8.18 -0.51 16.61
C SER A 76 -7.83 -2.00 16.56
N CYS A 77 -6.58 -2.31 16.23
CA CYS A 77 -6.09 -3.69 16.09
C CYS A 77 -5.56 -4.27 17.42
N THR A 78 -6.02 -3.77 18.57
CA THR A 78 -5.46 -4.14 19.89
C THR A 78 -5.69 -5.61 20.26
N ASP A 79 -6.84 -6.17 19.88
CA ASP A 79 -7.32 -7.41 20.50
C ASP A 79 -7.19 -8.65 19.60
N TYR A 80 -6.85 -8.47 18.31
CA TYR A 80 -6.84 -9.54 17.30
C TYR A 80 -5.56 -9.49 16.48
N ARG A 81 -4.46 -10.05 17.02
CA ARG A 81 -3.18 -10.19 16.32
C ARG A 81 -3.04 -11.61 15.78
N VAL A 82 -2.87 -11.75 14.46
CA VAL A 82 -2.58 -13.04 13.81
C VAL A 82 -1.26 -12.91 13.08
N GLY A 83 -0.30 -13.80 13.39
CA GLY A 83 1.02 -13.80 12.76
C GLY A 83 2.08 -12.96 13.49
N PRO A 84 3.22 -12.68 12.83
CA PRO A 84 4.35 -11.95 13.41
C PRO A 84 3.99 -10.51 13.82
N PRO A 85 4.70 -9.93 14.80
CA PRO A 85 4.43 -8.57 15.26
C PRO A 85 4.54 -7.55 14.11
N GLY A 86 3.58 -6.62 14.05
CA GLY A 86 3.51 -5.55 13.06
C GLY A 86 2.09 -5.34 12.55
N ASP A 87 1.82 -4.15 12.04
CA ASP A 87 0.52 -3.77 11.46
C ASP A 87 0.63 -3.55 9.94
N ALA A 88 -0.53 -3.52 9.27
CA ALA A 88 -0.60 -3.36 7.82
C ALA A 88 0.00 -2.04 7.35
N TRP A 89 -0.09 -0.96 8.14
CA TRP A 89 0.35 0.38 7.75
C TRP A 89 1.87 0.49 7.78
N SER A 90 2.51 -0.02 8.83
CA SER A 90 3.97 -0.10 8.93
C SER A 90 4.57 -0.97 7.83
N ARG A 91 3.91 -2.10 7.51
CA ARG A 91 4.34 -2.99 6.42
C ARG A 91 4.13 -2.36 5.04
N LEU A 92 3.02 -1.65 4.84
CA LEU A 92 2.76 -0.91 3.60
C LEU A 92 3.78 0.22 3.40
N ALA A 93 4.10 0.98 4.45
CA ALA A 93 5.14 2.01 4.41
C ALA A 93 6.49 1.42 3.99
N THR A 94 6.87 0.28 4.59
CA THR A 94 8.08 -0.46 4.21
C THR A 94 8.03 -0.91 2.74
N MET A 95 6.89 -1.43 2.28
CA MET A 95 6.73 -1.84 0.89
C MET A 95 6.89 -0.68 -0.08
N VAL A 96 6.28 0.48 0.20
CA VAL A 96 6.41 1.71 -0.59
C VAL A 96 7.88 2.12 -0.70
N ASN A 97 8.60 2.19 0.43
CA ASN A 97 10.04 2.53 0.45
C ASN A 97 10.90 1.55 -0.37
N LEU A 98 10.53 0.27 -0.43
CA LEU A 98 11.27 -0.74 -1.19
C LEU A 98 10.93 -0.68 -2.67
N LEU A 99 9.66 -0.47 -3.02
CA LEU A 99 9.21 -0.31 -4.40
C LEU A 99 9.83 0.93 -5.07
N GLU A 100 10.01 2.03 -4.34
CA GLU A 100 10.70 3.23 -4.84
C GLU A 100 12.15 2.98 -5.26
N LYS A 101 12.80 1.96 -4.70
CA LYS A 101 14.18 1.59 -5.04
C LYS A 101 14.28 0.77 -6.32
N LEU A 102 13.15 0.28 -6.83
CA LEU A 102 13.12 -0.49 -8.06
C LEU A 102 13.20 0.42 -9.27
N ASN A 103 13.88 -0.04 -10.33
CA ASN A 103 13.88 0.62 -11.62
C ASN A 103 12.61 0.25 -12.42
N TYR A 104 11.42 0.57 -11.88
CA TYR A 104 10.13 0.27 -12.51
C TYR A 104 9.73 1.29 -13.59
N THR A 105 10.46 2.40 -13.71
CA THR A 105 10.29 3.40 -14.78
C THR A 105 10.93 2.97 -16.10
N ARG A 106 11.47 1.75 -16.19
CA ARG A 106 12.05 1.18 -17.43
C ARG A 106 11.08 1.21 -18.60
N THR A 107 9.81 0.95 -18.32
CA THR A 107 8.73 1.09 -19.30
C THR A 107 8.04 2.43 -19.09
N THR A 108 7.95 3.21 -20.17
CA THR A 108 7.32 4.53 -20.15
C THR A 108 5.81 4.35 -20.18
N LEU A 109 5.18 4.41 -19.01
CA LEU A 109 3.73 4.46 -18.88
C LEU A 109 3.22 5.86 -19.23
N ILE A 110 2.31 5.95 -20.18
CA ILE A 110 1.74 7.19 -20.69
C ILE A 110 0.33 7.34 -20.13
N GLN A 111 0.04 8.45 -19.42
CA GLN A 111 -1.30 8.70 -18.90
C GLN A 111 -2.17 9.36 -19.96
N SER A 112 -3.49 9.15 -19.91
CA SER A 112 -4.42 9.72 -20.90
C SER A 112 -4.32 11.25 -21.02
N LYS A 113 -4.04 11.96 -19.91
CA LYS A 113 -3.86 13.42 -19.87
C LYS A 113 -2.67 13.89 -20.73
N ASP A 114 -1.70 13.01 -20.98
CA ASP A 114 -0.51 13.29 -21.80
C ASP A 114 -0.73 12.91 -23.29
N THR A 115 -1.88 12.31 -23.62
CA THR A 115 -2.22 11.87 -25.00
C THR A 115 -3.11 12.86 -25.76
N GLU A 116 -3.68 13.87 -25.09
CA GLU A 116 -4.57 14.86 -25.73
C GLU A 116 -3.85 15.72 -26.79
N ASP A 117 -2.52 15.84 -26.68
CA ASP A 117 -1.68 16.61 -27.61
C ASP A 117 -0.99 15.75 -28.69
N ARG A 118 -1.20 14.42 -28.71
CA ARG A 118 -0.54 13.52 -29.66
C ARG A 118 -1.49 13.08 -30.78
N GLU A 119 -1.25 13.56 -31.99
CA GLU A 119 -1.86 13.01 -33.23
C GLU A 119 -1.47 11.51 -33.47
N GLU A 120 -0.55 10.98 -32.67
CA GLU A 120 0.08 9.64 -32.78
C GLU A 120 -0.56 8.56 -31.89
N ASN A 121 -1.87 8.62 -31.60
CA ASN A 121 -2.57 7.55 -30.85
C ASN A 121 -2.61 6.17 -31.57
N LYS A 122 -1.97 6.02 -32.74
CA LYS A 122 -1.96 4.75 -33.50
C LYS A 122 -0.95 3.73 -32.99
N ASP A 123 0.10 4.17 -32.29
CA ASP A 123 1.19 3.29 -31.84
C ASP A 123 1.15 3.00 -30.33
N LEU A 124 0.09 3.45 -29.66
CA LEU A 124 -0.17 3.19 -28.25
C LEU A 124 -1.11 1.99 -28.07
N GLU A 125 -0.86 1.23 -27.01
CA GLU A 125 -1.71 0.15 -26.55
C GLU A 125 -2.15 0.41 -25.10
N LEU A 126 -3.41 0.13 -24.80
CA LEU A 126 -3.97 0.28 -23.45
C LEU A 126 -3.49 -0.85 -22.54
N VAL A 127 -2.84 -0.51 -21.44
CA VAL A 127 -2.41 -1.47 -20.42
C VAL A 127 -3.62 -1.90 -19.60
N LYS A 128 -4.09 -3.14 -19.83
CA LYS A 128 -5.18 -3.74 -19.05
C LYS A 128 -4.63 -4.71 -18.01
N LEU A 129 -5.01 -4.53 -16.75
CA LEU A 129 -4.65 -5.44 -15.68
C LEU A 129 -5.67 -6.60 -15.58
N PRO A 130 -5.23 -7.87 -15.58
CA PRO A 130 -6.12 -9.02 -15.47
C PRO A 130 -7.04 -9.01 -14.24
N GLU A 131 -6.56 -8.54 -13.10
CA GLU A 131 -7.35 -8.42 -11.88
C GLU A 131 -8.51 -7.41 -12.00
N ASP A 132 -8.33 -6.36 -12.80
CA ASP A 132 -9.35 -5.33 -13.03
C ASP A 132 -10.44 -5.85 -13.96
N ILE A 133 -10.05 -6.62 -14.97
CA ILE A 133 -10.99 -7.32 -15.85
C ILE A 133 -11.77 -8.35 -15.03
N THR A 134 -11.09 -9.10 -14.17
CA THR A 134 -11.70 -10.16 -13.35
C THR A 134 -12.73 -9.59 -12.37
N LEU A 135 -12.46 -8.42 -11.80
CA LEU A 135 -13.35 -7.74 -10.84
C LEU A 135 -14.27 -6.69 -11.51
N ALA A 136 -14.35 -6.67 -12.83
CA ALA A 136 -15.24 -5.77 -13.55
C ALA A 136 -16.70 -5.99 -13.12
N GLY A 137 -17.38 -4.91 -12.73
CA GLY A 137 -18.74 -4.96 -12.20
C GLY A 137 -18.86 -5.23 -10.70
N PHE A 138 -17.74 -5.48 -9.99
CA PHE A 138 -17.75 -5.54 -8.54
C PHE A 138 -17.94 -4.14 -7.95
N THR A 139 -19.18 -3.84 -7.53
CA THR A 139 -19.62 -2.50 -7.11
C THR A 139 -18.69 -1.79 -6.13
N PRO A 140 -18.11 -2.45 -5.11
CA PRO A 140 -17.16 -1.79 -4.21
C PRO A 140 -15.92 -1.20 -4.89
N LEU A 141 -15.52 -1.66 -6.08
CA LEU A 141 -14.37 -1.11 -6.82
C LEU A 141 -14.78 -0.15 -7.94
N MET A 142 -16.06 0.02 -8.22
CA MET A 142 -16.56 0.87 -9.31
C MET A 142 -16.52 2.37 -8.97
N LEU A 143 -16.34 2.74 -7.70
CA LEU A 143 -16.38 4.13 -7.23
C LEU A 143 -15.10 4.92 -7.53
N ASN A 144 -14.03 4.25 -7.97
CA ASN A 144 -12.79 4.90 -8.40
C ASN A 144 -12.52 4.59 -9.87
N PRO A 145 -13.10 5.37 -10.81
CA PRO A 145 -12.78 5.23 -12.22
C PRO A 145 -11.27 5.40 -12.42
N GLN A 146 -10.62 4.34 -12.90
CA GLN A 146 -9.18 4.34 -13.10
C GLN A 146 -8.83 5.13 -14.37
N ASP A 147 -7.94 6.12 -14.25
CA ASP A 147 -7.40 6.81 -15.40
C ASP A 147 -6.73 5.78 -16.35
N PRO A 148 -7.05 5.81 -17.66
CA PRO A 148 -6.43 4.93 -18.64
C PRO A 148 -4.91 5.14 -18.70
N CYS A 149 -4.18 4.04 -18.84
CA CYS A 149 -2.73 4.05 -18.96
C CYS A 149 -2.30 3.28 -20.21
N TYR A 150 -1.41 3.88 -20.98
CA TYR A 150 -0.97 3.37 -22.27
C TYR A 150 0.53 3.11 -22.27
N VAL A 151 0.96 2.33 -23.25
CA VAL A 151 2.34 1.99 -23.52
C VAL A 151 2.56 1.93 -25.03
N GLU A 152 3.77 2.19 -25.52
CA GLU A 152 4.11 1.95 -26.93
C GLU A 152 4.01 0.46 -27.27
N LYS A 153 3.55 0.13 -28.48
CA LYS A 153 3.41 -1.27 -28.95
C LYS A 153 4.71 -2.08 -28.99
N THR A 154 5.85 -1.40 -28.94
CA THR A 154 7.19 -1.99 -28.93
C THR A 154 7.61 -2.49 -27.55
N GLU A 155 6.94 -2.04 -26.49
CA GLU A 155 7.24 -2.41 -25.11
C GLU A 155 6.66 -3.78 -24.74
N ASP A 156 7.26 -4.41 -23.71
CA ASP A 156 6.74 -5.65 -23.15
C ASP A 156 5.51 -5.36 -22.27
N MET A 157 4.35 -5.84 -22.69
CA MET A 157 3.08 -5.66 -21.98
C MET A 157 3.11 -6.27 -20.57
N GLU A 158 3.83 -7.37 -20.34
CA GLU A 158 3.94 -7.97 -19.00
C GLU A 158 4.71 -7.05 -18.05
N VAL A 159 5.79 -6.43 -18.54
CA VAL A 159 6.54 -5.42 -17.80
C VAL A 159 5.65 -4.21 -17.54
N ALA A 160 4.95 -3.70 -18.55
CA ALA A 160 4.04 -2.56 -18.41
C ALA A 160 2.96 -2.79 -17.34
N GLN A 161 2.36 -3.98 -17.30
CA GLN A 161 1.39 -4.35 -16.28
C GLN A 161 2.00 -4.38 -14.86
N VAL A 162 3.21 -4.90 -14.69
CA VAL A 162 3.90 -4.87 -13.39
C VAL A 162 4.20 -3.43 -12.98
N CYS A 163 4.74 -2.61 -13.90
CA CYS A 163 5.02 -1.20 -13.65
C CYS A 163 3.76 -0.43 -13.26
N LEU A 164 2.62 -0.71 -13.90
CA LEU A 164 1.35 -0.08 -13.59
C LEU A 164 0.85 -0.46 -12.19
N ARG A 165 0.99 -1.72 -11.78
CA ARG A 165 0.67 -2.15 -10.39
C ARG A 165 1.55 -1.42 -9.37
N ILE A 166 2.86 -1.37 -9.61
CA ILE A 166 3.81 -0.67 -8.72
C ILE A 166 3.44 0.81 -8.63
N SER A 167 3.21 1.48 -9.76
CA SER A 167 2.81 2.88 -9.83
C SER A 167 1.54 3.17 -9.02
N LYS A 168 0.50 2.32 -9.14
CA LYS A 168 -0.74 2.47 -8.37
C LYS A 168 -0.54 2.27 -6.86
N ILE A 169 0.28 1.29 -6.46
CA ILE A 169 0.59 1.04 -5.05
C ILE A 169 1.39 2.22 -4.46
N LEU A 170 2.36 2.74 -5.21
CA LEU A 170 3.15 3.91 -4.83
C LEU A 170 2.26 5.16 -4.72
N PHE A 171 1.40 5.43 -5.69
CA PHE A 171 0.42 6.52 -5.62
C PHE A 171 -0.43 6.43 -4.36
N PHE A 172 -0.95 5.23 -4.05
CA PHE A 172 -1.75 5.02 -2.84
C PHE A 172 -0.96 5.36 -1.56
N GLY A 173 0.28 4.87 -1.44
CA GLY A 173 1.10 5.12 -0.26
C GLY A 173 1.63 6.56 -0.13
N GLN A 174 2.22 7.08 -1.20
CA GLN A 174 2.94 8.36 -1.21
C GLN A 174 2.00 9.55 -1.29
N VAL A 175 0.97 9.47 -2.13
CA VAL A 175 0.09 10.61 -2.42
C VAL A 175 -1.16 10.51 -1.56
N PHE A 176 -1.89 9.40 -1.66
CA PHE A 176 -3.19 9.30 -1.02
C PHE A 176 -3.07 9.19 0.51
N LEU A 177 -2.35 8.20 1.04
CA LEU A 177 -2.26 7.98 2.49
C LEU A 177 -1.54 9.11 3.25
N CYS A 178 -0.62 9.82 2.59
CA CYS A 178 0.01 11.02 3.15
C CYS A 178 -0.87 12.26 3.04
N GLY A 179 -1.76 12.32 2.04
CA GLY A 179 -2.62 13.47 1.73
C GLY A 179 -4.00 13.46 2.40
N LEU A 180 -4.32 12.44 3.21
CA LEU A 180 -5.54 12.40 4.00
C LEU A 180 -5.57 13.52 5.05
N GLU A 181 -6.76 14.01 5.39
CA GLU A 181 -6.96 14.99 6.45
C GLU A 181 -6.38 14.51 7.80
N THR A 182 -6.59 13.22 8.11
CA THR A 182 -5.82 12.50 9.13
C THR A 182 -4.87 11.55 8.40
N PRO A 183 -3.58 11.90 8.26
CA PRO A 183 -2.61 11.08 7.55
C PRO A 183 -2.40 9.72 8.21
N VAL A 184 -2.16 8.71 7.39
CA VAL A 184 -1.85 7.34 7.83
C VAL A 184 -0.36 7.06 7.71
N LEU A 185 0.25 7.61 6.65
CA LEU A 185 1.68 7.60 6.43
C LEU A 185 2.21 9.04 6.43
N LYS A 186 3.51 9.20 6.71
CA LYS A 186 4.24 10.45 6.50
C LYS A 186 5.62 10.15 5.96
N LEU A 187 6.18 11.10 5.19
CA LEU A 187 7.59 11.09 4.85
C LEU A 187 8.40 11.65 6.04
N GLN A 188 9.26 10.82 6.62
CA GLN A 188 10.14 11.18 7.72
C GLN A 188 11.58 11.23 7.23
N LYS A 189 12.28 12.32 7.56
CA LYS A 189 13.73 12.43 7.31
C LYS A 189 14.48 11.90 8.53
N SER A 190 15.32 10.89 8.32
CA SER A 190 16.21 10.34 9.34
C SER A 190 17.38 11.29 9.65
N GLU A 191 18.06 11.06 10.76
CA GLU A 191 19.25 11.81 11.18
C GLU A 191 20.40 11.73 10.16
N THR A 192 20.47 10.63 9.40
CA THR A 192 21.44 10.43 8.32
C THR A 192 21.05 11.14 7.02
N GLY A 193 19.92 11.85 7.01
CA GLY A 193 19.42 12.62 5.86
C GLY A 193 18.60 11.83 4.85
N VAL A 194 18.40 10.53 5.07
CA VAL A 194 17.57 9.67 4.21
C VAL A 194 16.09 9.88 4.57
N SER A 195 15.26 10.15 3.56
CA SER A 195 13.80 10.23 3.73
C SER A 195 13.17 8.86 3.53
N GLU A 196 12.25 8.48 4.40
CA GLU A 196 11.48 7.25 4.31
C GLU A 196 10.03 7.45 4.75
N TYR A 197 9.11 6.73 4.14
CA TYR A 197 7.72 6.69 4.58
C TYR A 197 7.59 5.84 5.84
N VAL A 198 6.89 6.38 6.84
CA VAL A 198 6.60 5.69 8.10
C VAL A 198 5.11 5.78 8.43
N SER A 199 4.58 4.78 9.14
CA SER A 199 3.22 4.85 9.66
C SER A 199 3.13 5.83 10.83
N VAL A 200 2.02 6.56 10.91
CA VAL A 200 1.64 7.39 12.07
C VAL A 200 0.42 6.85 12.81
N VAL A 201 -0.07 5.67 12.41
CA VAL A 201 -1.16 5.01 13.11
C VAL A 201 -0.63 4.56 14.47
N GLU A 202 -1.30 4.98 15.55
CA GLU A 202 -0.93 4.59 16.90
C GLU A 202 -1.10 3.07 17.07
N ALA A 203 0.00 2.33 16.93
CA ALA A 203 0.07 1.00 17.49
C ALA A 203 0.04 1.20 19.01
N SER A 204 -1.00 0.68 19.67
CA SER A 204 -1.04 0.60 21.12
C SER A 204 0.23 -0.09 21.61
N SER A 205 1.19 0.72 22.04
CA SER A 205 2.30 0.25 22.84
C SER A 205 1.66 -0.29 24.11
N THR A 206 1.84 -1.59 24.36
CA THR A 206 1.63 -2.13 25.71
C THR A 206 2.63 -1.42 26.60
N SER A 207 2.25 -0.25 27.11
CA SER A 207 3.02 0.45 28.11
C SER A 207 3.08 -0.47 29.32
N SER A 208 4.27 -1.00 29.55
CA SER A 208 4.63 -1.75 30.74
C SER A 208 4.12 -0.99 31.98
N PRO A 209 3.55 -1.67 33.00
CA PRO A 209 3.05 -0.97 34.17
C PRO A 209 4.19 -0.17 34.79
N LYS A 210 4.00 1.16 34.88
CA LYS A 210 4.89 2.04 35.64
C LYS A 210 4.98 1.43 37.04
N ARG A 211 6.18 0.95 37.42
CA ARG A 211 6.46 0.57 38.81
C ARG A 211 6.07 1.76 39.68
N LEU A 212 5.04 1.60 40.52
CA LEU A 212 4.79 2.52 41.60
C LEU A 212 6.08 2.59 42.42
N GLY A 213 6.67 3.78 42.46
CA GLY A 213 7.82 4.06 43.32
C GLY A 213 7.42 3.78 44.76
N ALA A 214 8.06 2.77 45.34
CA ALA A 214 8.11 2.62 46.79
C ALA A 214 8.97 3.77 47.33
N HIS A 215 8.33 4.77 47.94
CA HIS A 215 8.98 5.54 48.99
C HIS A 215 8.34 5.17 50.31
N GLY A 216 9.06 4.29 51.01
CA GLY A 216 8.85 3.98 52.40
C GLY A 216 8.98 5.23 53.26
N GLY A 217 8.30 5.18 54.39
CA GLY A 217 8.25 6.27 55.35
C GLY A 217 9.60 6.58 55.98
N GLU A 218 9.73 7.81 56.41
CA GLU A 218 10.58 8.17 57.54
C GLU A 218 9.68 8.72 58.64
N LEU A 219 9.75 8.05 59.78
CA LEU A 219 9.34 8.55 61.08
C LEU A 219 10.30 9.66 61.49
N GLN A 220 9.75 10.82 61.86
CA GLN A 220 10.23 11.64 62.98
C GLN A 220 9.05 12.38 63.59
#